data_AF-A0A9W9JFQ2-F1
#
_entry.id   AF-A0A9W9JFQ2-F1
#
_cell.length_a   1.000
_cell.length_b   1.000
_cell.length_c   1.000
_cell.angle_alpha   90.00
_cell.angle_beta   90.00
_cell.angle_gamma   90.00
#
_symmetry.space_group_name_H-M   'P 1'
#
loop_
_entity.id
_entity.type
_entity.pdbx_description
1 polymer ?
#
loop_
_entity_poly.entity_id
_entity_poly.type
_entity_poly.pdbx_seq_one_letter_code
_entity_poly.pdbx_strand_id
1 'polypeptide(L)' 'MASPMFRMAEKDEATITVNVINTFLLAFLLAPKLKETAERHRTRPHISFVGSEIMFQTSFPEADAPYLLDELNDKNRAQI' A
#
# COMPACT_ATOMS: atom_id res chain seq x y z
N MET A 1 5.62 3.09 9.74
CA MET A 1 7.06 2.99 10.04
C MET A 1 7.55 1.71 9.40
N ALA A 2 8.53 1.79 8.49
CA ALA A 2 9.15 0.58 7.93
C ALA A 2 9.98 -0.10 9.02
N SER A 3 9.77 -1.40 9.20
CA SER A 3 10.54 -2.22 10.13
C SER A 3 11.76 -2.77 9.39
N PRO A 4 12.98 -2.74 9.96
CA PRO A 4 14.17 -3.34 9.33
C PRO A 4 14.14 -4.88 9.39
N MET A 5 13.05 -5.48 9.86
CA MET A 5 12.90 -6.92 9.93
C MET A 5 11.82 -7.38 8.97
N PHE A 6 12.22 -8.24 8.02
CA PHE A 6 11.28 -8.97 7.19
C PHE A 6 10.37 -9.86 8.05
N ARG A 7 9.06 -9.74 7.84
CA ARG A 7 8.03 -10.58 8.45
C ARG A 7 6.83 -10.65 7.52
N MET A 8 6.18 -11.80 7.46
CA MET A 8 4.88 -11.97 6.81
C MET A 8 3.74 -11.52 7.73
N ALA A 9 2.74 -10.86 7.17
CA ALA A 9 1.48 -10.57 7.84
C ALA A 9 0.32 -10.83 6.86
N GLU A 10 -0.68 -11.60 7.31
CA GLU A 10 -1.71 -12.14 6.43
C GLU A 10 -1.08 -12.95 5.29
N LYS A 11 -1.18 -12.47 4.04
CA LYS A 11 -0.61 -13.10 2.84
C LYS A 11 0.72 -12.49 2.39
N ASP A 12 1.00 -11.24 2.76
CA ASP A 12 2.10 -10.45 2.17
C ASP A 12 3.14 -10.01 3.22
N GLU A 13 4.27 -9.49 2.77
CA GLU A 13 5.26 -8.86 3.65
C GLU A 13 4.59 -7.72 4.46
N ALA A 14 4.92 -7.62 5.74
CA ALA A 14 4.19 -6.81 6.71
C ALA A 14 4.09 -5.32 6.33
N THR A 15 5.14 -4.75 5.76
CA THR A 15 5.16 -3.36 5.29
C THR A 15 4.23 -3.18 4.09
N ILE A 16 4.20 -4.13 3.15
CA ILE A 16 3.25 -4.17 2.02
C ILE A 16 1.81 -4.36 2.50
N THR A 17 1.57 -5.30 3.41
CA THR A 17 0.25 -5.57 4.01
C THR A 17 -0.33 -4.30 4.62
N VAL A 18 0.44 -3.57 5.44
CA VAL A 18 -0.07 -2.40 6.15
C VAL A 18 -0.17 -1.16 5.24
N ASN A 19 0.90 -0.81 4.53
CA ASN A 19 0.99 0.49 3.84
C ASN A 19 0.37 0.46 2.43
N VAL A 20 0.17 -0.72 1.85
CA VAL A 20 -0.41 -0.86 0.51
C VAL A 20 -1.75 -1.58 0.60
N ILE A 21 -1.75 -2.88 0.89
CA ILE A 21 -2.97 -3.70 0.77
C ILE A 21 -4.09 -3.19 1.69
N ASN A 22 -3.84 -3.08 2.99
CA ASN A 22 -4.85 -2.62 3.95
C ASN A 22 -5.27 -1.17 3.68
N THR A 23 -4.35 -0.33 3.23
CA THR A 23 -4.60 1.08 2.93
C THR A 23 -5.54 1.23 1.72
N PHE A 24 -5.34 0.46 0.64
CA PHE A 24 -6.23 0.46 -0.52
C PHE A 24 -7.57 -0.21 -0.24
N LEU A 25 -7.59 -1.32 0.52
CA LEU A 25 -8.84 -1.93 0.95
C LEU A 25 -9.68 -0.96 1.79
N LEU A 26 -9.06 -0.22 2.72
CA LEU A 26 -9.74 0.84 3.47
C LEU A 26 -10.25 1.95 2.53
N ALA A 27 -9.45 2.38 1.56
CA ALA A 27 -9.88 3.39 0.58
C ALA A 27 -11.10 2.93 -0.23
N PHE A 28 -11.16 1.66 -0.64
CA PHE A 28 -12.32 1.09 -1.33
C PHE A 28 -13.56 1.05 -0.44
N LEU A 29 -13.41 0.72 0.85
CA LEU A 29 -14.51 0.78 1.81
C LEU A 29 -15.00 2.23 2.05
N LEU A 30 -14.13 3.22 1.92
CA LEU A 30 -14.48 4.64 2.06
C LEU A 30 -15.13 5.24 0.81
N ALA A 31 -14.92 4.66 -0.37
CA ALA A 31 -15.50 5.13 -1.63
C ALA A 31 -17.02 5.44 -1.58
N PRO A 32 -17.90 4.55 -1.05
CA PRO A 32 -19.32 4.87 -0.94
C PRO A 32 -19.59 6.07 -0.01
N LYS A 33 -18.81 6.22 1.07
CA LYS A 33 -18.98 7.34 1.99
C LYS A 33 -18.59 8.67 1.37
N LEU A 34 -17.55 8.68 0.55
CA LEU A 34 -17.14 9.87 -0.20
C LEU A 34 -18.21 10.29 -1.20
N LYS A 35 -18.82 9.33 -1.90
CA LYS A 35 -19.95 9.61 -2.78
C LYS A 35 -21.13 10.23 -2.02
N GLU A 36 -21.49 9.65 -0.88
CA GLU A 36 -22.54 10.19 0.00
C GLU A 36 -22.22 11.61 0.47
N THR A 37 -20.97 11.88 0.87
CA THR A 37 -20.52 13.22 1.28
C THR A 37 -20.61 14.23 0.13
N ALA A 38 -20.21 13.83 -1.09
CA ALA A 38 -20.28 14.66 -2.27
C ALA A 38 -21.73 15.08 -2.59
N GLU A 39 -22.67 14.12 -2.53
CA GLU A 39 -24.10 14.36 -2.77
C GLU A 39 -24.72 15.24 -1.67
N ARG A 40 -24.42 14.94 -0.41
CA ARG A 40 -25.01 15.64 0.76
C ARG A 40 -24.55 17.09 0.88
N HIS A 41 -23.26 17.34 0.68
CA HIS A 41 -22.67 18.65 0.92
C HIS A 41 -22.37 19.45 -0.35
N ARG A 42 -22.63 18.87 -1.53
CA ARG A 42 -22.27 19.47 -2.83
C ARG A 42 -20.79 19.86 -2.91
N THR A 43 -19.93 19.02 -2.32
CA THR A 43 -18.48 19.20 -2.32
C THR A 43 -17.80 18.12 -3.14
N ARG A 44 -16.50 18.29 -3.41
CA ARG A 44 -15.65 17.25 -3.98
C ARG A 44 -14.73 16.71 -2.88
N PRO A 45 -15.06 15.58 -2.23
CA PRO A 45 -14.21 15.01 -1.21
C PRO A 45 -12.97 14.36 -1.83
N HIS A 46 -11.89 14.29 -1.05
CA HIS A 46 -10.59 13.77 -1.48
C HIS A 46 -10.08 12.73 -0.47
N ILE A 47 -9.49 11.64 -0.97
CA ILE A 47 -8.60 10.78 -0.18
C ILE A 47 -7.17 11.19 -0.51
N SER A 48 -6.36 11.41 0.52
CA SER A 48 -4.92 11.62 0.39
C SER A 48 -4.17 10.48 1.07
N PHE A 49 -3.15 9.97 0.40
CA PHE A 49 -2.26 8.94 0.95
C PHE A 49 -0.94 9.57 1.40
N VAL A 50 -0.40 9.10 2.53
CA VAL A 50 0.90 9.56 3.03
C VAL A 50 1.98 8.70 2.40
N GLY A 51 2.86 9.33 1.62
CA GLY A 51 4.05 8.71 1.06
C GLY A 51 5.31 8.94 1.93
N SER A 52 6.44 8.42 1.45
CA SER A 52 7.77 8.65 2.03
C SER A 52 8.77 9.07 0.96
N GLU A 53 9.82 9.81 1.34
CA GLU A 53 10.91 10.18 0.43
C GLU A 53 11.64 8.94 -0.14
N ILE A 54 11.74 7.87 0.66
CA ILE A 54 12.38 6.60 0.29
C ILE A 54 11.77 6.00 -0.98
N MET A 55 10.49 6.23 -1.25
CA MET A 55 9.82 5.77 -2.48
C MET A 55 10.50 6.30 -3.76
N PHE A 56 11.16 7.46 -3.70
CA PHE A 56 11.89 8.03 -4.84
C PHE A 56 13.34 7.51 -4.95
N GLN A 57 13.85 6.90 -3.89
CA GLN A 57 15.25 6.46 -3.80
C GLN A 57 15.40 4.94 -3.90
N THR A 58 14.33 4.18 -3.65
CA THR A 58 14.36 2.72 -3.66
C THR A 58 14.50 2.16 -5.07
N SER A 59 15.37 1.16 -5.24
CA SER A 59 15.29 0.28 -6.41
C SER A 59 14.09 -0.65 -6.25
N PHE A 60 13.35 -0.87 -7.34
CA PHE A 60 12.18 -1.73 -7.35
C PHE A 60 12.16 -2.66 -8.58
N PRO A 61 13.18 -3.53 -8.75
CA PRO A 61 13.25 -4.47 -9.88
C PRO A 61 12.12 -5.50 -9.87
N GLU A 62 11.46 -5.73 -8.72
CA GLU A 62 10.32 -6.64 -8.58
C GLU A 62 9.12 -6.18 -9.42
N ALA A 63 9.05 -4.90 -9.80
CA ALA A 63 8.01 -4.35 -10.67
C ALA A 63 7.92 -5.06 -12.03
N ASP A 64 9.04 -5.56 -12.55
CA ASP A 64 9.11 -6.23 -13.84
C ASP A 64 8.80 -7.74 -13.75
N ALA A 65 8.58 -8.25 -12.54
CA ALA A 65 8.28 -9.67 -12.32
C ALA A 65 6.84 -10.02 -12.72
N PRO A 66 6.59 -11.25 -13.21
CA PRO A 66 5.25 -11.71 -13.56
C PRO A 66 4.30 -11.77 -12.35
N TYR A 67 4.86 -12.00 -11.15
CA TYR A 67 4.12 -12.09 -9.89
C TYR A 67 4.77 -11.21 -8.82
N LEU A 68 4.53 -9.89 -8.92
CA LEU A 68 5.14 -8.87 -8.07
C LEU A 68 5.08 -9.18 -6.55
N LEU A 69 3.88 -9.51 -6.04
CA LEU A 69 3.71 -9.73 -4.60
C LEU A 69 4.46 -10.98 -4.12
N ASP A 70 4.54 -12.03 -4.95
CA ASP A 70 5.27 -13.24 -4.61
C ASP A 70 6.78 -12.96 -4.48
N GLU A 71 7.32 -12.10 -5.34
CA GLU A 71 8.72 -11.66 -5.25
C GLU A 71 9.01 -10.81 -4.03
N LEU A 72 8.10 -9.90 -3.67
CA LEU A 72 8.22 -9.10 -2.45
C LEU A 72 8.08 -9.93 -1.16
N ASN A 73 7.42 -11.08 -1.26
CA ASN A 73 7.24 -12.04 -0.17
C ASN A 73 8.45 -12.99 -0.02
N ASP A 74 9.44 -12.96 -0.92
CA ASP A 74 10.66 -13.77 -0.77
C ASP A 74 11.66 -13.09 0.18
N LYS A 75 11.80 -13.68 1.38
CA LYS A 75 12.75 -13.23 2.40
C LYS A 75 14.20 -13.15 1.91
N ASN A 76 14.62 -14.01 0.97
CA ASN A 76 16.00 -14.00 0.47
C ASN A 76 16.27 -12.84 -0.51
N ARG A 77 15.21 -12.26 -1.06
CA ARG A 77 15.26 -11.10 -1.95
C ARG A 77 14.94 -9.79 -1.24
N ALA A 78 14.48 -9.86 0.01
CA ALA A 78 14.15 -8.69 0.81
C ALA A 78 15.39 -7.79 1.00
N GLN A 79 15.29 -6.56 0.49
CA GLN A 79 16.32 -5.53 0.64
C GLN A 79 16.07 -4.84 2.00
N ILE A 80 16.97 -5.07 2.97
CA ILE A 80 16.93 -4.46 4.31
C ILE A 80 17.99 -3.36 4.39
#